data_AF-A0A350MU93-F1
#
_entry.id   AF-A0A350MU93-F1
#
_cell.length_a   1.000
_cell.length_b   1.000
_cell.length_c   1.000
_cell.angle_alpha   90.00
_cell.angle_beta   90.00
_cell.angle_gamma   90.00
#
_symmetry.space_group_name_H-M   'P 1'
#
loop_
_entity.id
_entity.type
_entity.pdbx_description
1 polymer ?
#
loop_
_entity_poly.entity_id
_entity_poly.type
_entity_poly.pdbx_seq_one_letter_code
_entity_poly.pdbx_strand_id
1 'polypeptide(L)'
;MGKEGKSARLGSLQRVSAFLNDQQIEFLDGLSRQMKFSGGCKLPRTKILRAMLSAFMEMHVDVSEVGSESELKERILQAVRR
;
A
#
# COMPACT_ATOMS: atom_id res chain seq x y z
N MET A 1 -20.64 -29.87 -12.40
CA MET A 1 -19.71 -29.42 -13.46
C MET A 1 -19.86 -27.92 -13.57
N GLY A 2 -19.14 -27.09 -12.81
CA GLY A 2 -17.68 -27.01 -12.78
C GLY A 2 -17.26 -25.74 -13.52
N LYS A 3 -17.44 -24.57 -12.91
CA LYS A 3 -16.73 -23.35 -13.28
C LYS A 3 -16.05 -22.84 -12.03
N GLU A 4 -14.90 -23.45 -11.75
CA GLU A 4 -13.95 -22.92 -10.79
C GLU A 4 -13.55 -21.53 -11.27
N GLY A 5 -14.02 -20.51 -10.57
CA GLY A 5 -13.54 -19.16 -10.71
C GLY A 5 -12.03 -19.18 -10.50
N LYS A 6 -11.28 -18.67 -11.47
CA LYS A 6 -9.82 -18.55 -11.44
C LYS A 6 -9.40 -17.91 -10.12
N SER A 7 -8.90 -18.73 -9.20
CA SER A 7 -8.12 -18.26 -8.06
C SER A 7 -6.89 -17.57 -8.64
N ALA A 8 -6.87 -16.23 -8.59
CA ALA A 8 -5.71 -15.45 -8.99
C ALA A 8 -4.51 -16.01 -8.20
N ARG A 9 -3.50 -16.51 -8.91
CA ARG A 9 -2.27 -16.97 -8.26
C ARG A 9 -1.74 -15.81 -7.43
N LEU A 10 -1.84 -15.89 -6.10
CA LEU A 10 -1.03 -15.04 -5.24
C LEU A 10 0.42 -15.41 -5.58
N GLY A 11 1.11 -14.51 -6.29
CA GLY A 11 2.53 -14.65 -6.53
C GLY A 11 3.26 -14.88 -5.21
N SER A 12 4.37 -15.63 -5.23
CA SER A 12 5.17 -15.85 -4.04
C SER A 12 5.65 -14.51 -3.47
N LEU A 13 5.61 -14.35 -2.15
CA LEU A 13 6.10 -13.14 -1.50
C LEU A 13 7.60 -12.98 -1.75
N GLN A 14 7.98 -11.87 -2.39
CA GLN A 14 9.37 -11.49 -2.62
C GLN A 14 9.79 -10.44 -1.59
N ARG A 15 11.03 -10.54 -1.10
CA ARG A 15 11.61 -9.53 -0.21
C ARG A 15 12.06 -8.34 -1.05
N VAL A 16 11.64 -7.15 -0.65
CA VAL A 16 12.10 -5.88 -1.23
C VAL A 16 12.77 -5.07 -0.12
N SER A 17 13.91 -4.45 -0.43
CA SER A 17 14.59 -3.50 0.47
C SER A 17 14.16 -2.08 0.10
N ALA A 18 13.82 -1.28 1.10
CA ALA A 18 13.44 0.13 0.93
C ALA A 18 14.10 0.98 2.01
N PHE A 19 14.47 2.20 1.65
CA PHE A 19 14.95 3.20 2.58
C PHE A 19 13.78 4.12 2.95
N LEU A 20 13.51 4.22 4.24
CA LEU A 20 12.50 5.11 4.80
C LEU A 20 13.16 5.96 5.87
N ASN A 21 12.80 7.24 5.91
CA ASN A 21 13.27 8.13 6.96
C ASN A 21 12.51 7.90 8.28
N ASP A 22 13.00 8.50 9.37
CA ASP A 22 12.41 8.33 10.70
C ASP A 22 10.94 8.75 10.76
N GLN A 23 10.55 9.82 10.06
CA GLN A 23 9.17 10.29 10.01
C GLN A 23 8.24 9.26 9.33
N GLN A 24 8.69 8.63 8.25
CA GLN A 24 7.93 7.59 7.55
C GLN A 24 7.81 6.32 8.40
N ILE A 25 8.88 5.94 9.11
CA ILE A 25 8.85 4.81 10.05
C ILE A 25 7.89 5.09 11.21
N GLU A 26 7.96 6.27 11.81
CA GLU A 26 7.08 6.69 12.89
C GLU A 26 5.61 6.73 12.45
N PHE A 27 5.34 7.20 11.23
CA PHE A 27 4.00 7.19 10.65
C PHE A 27 3.43 5.76 10.57
N LEU A 28 4.20 4.80 10.04
CA LEU A 28 3.76 3.40 9.97
C LEU A 28 3.50 2.79 11.36
N ASP A 29 4.34 3.10 12.35
CA ASP A 29 4.15 2.66 13.73
C ASP A 29 2.96 3.35 14.40
N GLY A 30 2.72 4.62 14.07
CA GLY A 30 1.54 5.39 14.47
C GLY A 30 0.26 4.72 13.99
N LEU A 31 0.17 4.39 12.71
CA LEU A 31 -0.97 3.65 12.13
C LEU A 31 -1.20 2.32 12.86
N SER A 32 -0.13 1.55 13.07
CA SER A 32 -0.19 0.26 13.77
C SER A 32 -0.72 0.38 15.21
N ARG A 33 -0.27 1.42 15.94
CA ARG A 33 -0.73 1.72 17.30
C ARG A 33 -2.19 2.19 17.31
N GLN A 34 -2.54 3.09 16.39
CA GLN A 34 -3.89 3.65 16.29
C GLN A 34 -4.92 2.56 16.02
N MET A 35 -4.65 1.63 15.09
CA MET A 35 -5.52 0.48 14.81
C MET A 35 -5.78 -0.36 16.06
N LYS A 36 -4.74 -0.63 16.86
CA LYS A 36 -4.89 -1.37 18.13
C LYS A 36 -5.70 -0.58 19.16
N PHE A 37 -5.44 0.72 19.28
CA PHE A 37 -6.12 1.58 20.25
C PHE A 37 -7.61 1.77 19.92
N SER A 38 -7.96 1.80 18.64
CA SER A 38 -9.35 1.92 18.17
C SER A 38 -10.11 0.58 18.14
N GLY A 39 -9.66 -0.43 18.91
CA GLY A 39 -10.31 -1.74 19.02
C GLY A 39 -10.04 -2.72 17.85
N GLY A 40 -9.18 -2.34 16.91
CA GLY A 40 -8.68 -3.20 15.84
C GLY A 40 -7.45 -4.01 16.25
N CYS A 41 -6.70 -4.50 15.26
CA CYS A 41 -5.49 -5.29 15.49
C CYS A 41 -4.22 -4.54 15.09
N LYS A 42 -3.11 -4.86 15.76
CA LYS A 42 -1.79 -4.33 15.41
C LYS A 42 -1.31 -4.96 14.10
N LEU A 43 -1.09 -4.15 13.05
CA LEU A 43 -0.50 -4.61 11.81
C LEU A 43 1.01 -4.33 11.75
N PRO A 44 1.85 -5.30 11.35
CA PRO A 44 3.25 -5.03 11.03
C PRO A 44 3.38 -4.05 9.86
N ARG A 45 4.47 -3.27 9.84
CA ARG A 45 4.78 -2.30 8.78
C ARG A 45 4.65 -2.90 7.37
N THR A 46 5.13 -4.13 7.18
CA THR A 46 5.04 -4.85 5.91
C THR A 46 3.60 -5.13 5.47
N LYS A 47 2.68 -5.41 6.41
CA LYS A 47 1.25 -5.58 6.08
C LYS A 47 0.59 -4.25 5.73
N ILE A 48 0.96 -3.17 6.42
CA ILE A 48 0.46 -1.81 6.12
C ILE A 48 0.89 -1.40 4.71
N LEU A 49 2.19 -1.51 4.40
CA LEU A 49 2.73 -1.21 3.06
C LEU A 49 2.07 -2.09 1.98
N ARG A 50 1.86 -3.37 2.26
CA ARG A 50 1.18 -4.27 1.32
C ARG A 50 -0.27 -3.84 1.08
N ALA A 51 -1.01 -3.43 2.11
CA ALA A 51 -2.37 -2.92 1.96
C ALA A 51 -2.42 -1.63 1.13
N MET A 52 -1.46 -0.71 1.35
CA MET A 52 -1.31 0.51 0.55
C MET A 52 -1.02 0.18 -0.92
N LEU A 53 -0.13 -0.78 -1.20
CA LEU A 53 0.18 -1.21 -2.56
C LEU A 53 -1.03 -1.88 -3.24
N SER A 54 -1.77 -2.73 -2.52
CA SER A 54 -3.01 -3.33 -3.04
C SER A 54 -4.04 -2.27 -3.40
N ALA A 55 -4.26 -1.27 -2.53
CA ALA A 55 -5.15 -0.16 -2.85
C ALA A 55 -4.66 0.64 -4.06
N PHE A 56 -3.36 0.93 -4.14
CA PHE A 56 -2.77 1.64 -5.28
C PHE A 56 -2.98 0.89 -6.61
N MET A 57 -2.91 -0.45 -6.61
CA MET A 57 -3.21 -1.26 -7.80
C MET A 57 -4.67 -1.12 -8.26
N GLU A 58 -5.61 -0.96 -7.33
CA GLU A 58 -7.04 -0.81 -7.62
C GLU A 58 -7.41 0.61 -8.07
N MET A 59 -6.64 1.62 -7.66
CA MET A 59 -6.90 3.03 -7.97
C MET A 59 -6.64 3.43 -9.42
N HIS A 60 -6.02 2.57 -10.24
CA HIS A 60 -5.66 2.86 -11.64
C HIS A 60 -4.97 4.22 -11.82
N VAL A 61 -4.02 4.56 -10.94
CA VAL A 61 -3.29 5.82 -10.99
C VAL A 61 -2.47 5.89 -12.29
N ASP A 62 -2.69 6.92 -13.09
CA ASP A 62 -1.90 7.17 -14.29
C ASP A 62 -0.52 7.71 -13.91
N VAL A 63 0.51 6.91 -14.17
CA VAL A 63 1.92 7.23 -13.92
C VAL A 63 2.66 7.71 -15.17
N SER A 64 1.94 7.93 -16.28
CA SER A 64 2.53 8.43 -17.52
C SER A 64 3.18 9.79 -17.28
N GLU A 65 4.41 9.95 -17.78
CA GLU A 65 5.22 11.18 -17.68
C GLU A 65 5.67 11.58 -16.26
N VAL A 66 5.53 10.69 -15.27
CA VAL A 66 6.05 10.95 -13.91
C VAL A 66 7.58 10.85 -13.91
N GLY A 67 8.25 11.97 -13.63
CA GLY A 67 9.72 12.07 -13.57
C GLY A 67 10.31 12.10 -12.17
N SER A 68 9.49 12.24 -11.12
CA SER A 68 9.96 12.37 -9.74
C SER A 68 9.03 11.72 -8.70
N GLU A 69 9.57 11.44 -7.50
CA GLU A 69 8.78 10.94 -6.37
C GLU A 69 7.67 11.92 -5.97
N SER A 70 7.94 13.23 -6.07
CA SER A 70 6.97 14.28 -5.74
C SER A 70 5.82 14.32 -6.75
N GLU A 71 6.10 14.14 -8.04
CA GLU A 71 5.05 14.02 -9.06
C GLU A 71 4.20 12.76 -8.87
N LEU A 72 4.83 11.61 -8.56
CA LEU A 72 4.09 10.39 -8.27
C LEU A 72 3.13 10.58 -7.09
N LYS A 73 3.61 11.21 -6.02
CA LYS A 73 2.80 11.54 -4.84
C LYS A 73 1.59 12.41 -5.23
N GLU A 74 1.79 13.42 -6.06
CA GLU A 74 0.70 14.28 -6.53
C GLU A 74 -0.33 13.49 -7.35
N ARG A 75 0.11 12.61 -8.28
CA ARG A 75 -0.80 11.72 -9.03
C ARG A 75 -1.62 10.82 -8.11
N ILE A 76 -1.00 10.26 -7.07
CA ILE A 76 -1.69 9.44 -6.06
C ILE A 76 -2.75 10.27 -5.33
N LEU A 77 -2.40 11.47 -4.86
CA LEU A 77 -3.33 12.34 -4.13
C LEU A 77 -4.52 12.75 -5.00
N GLN A 78 -4.29 13.04 -6.28
CA GLN A 78 -5.36 13.35 -7.22
C GLN A 78 -6.31 12.16 -7.43
N ALA A 79 -5.80 10.94 -7.43
CA ALA A 79 -6.63 9.74 -7.55
C ALA A 79 -7.47 9.47 -6.29
N VAL A 80 -7.00 9.82 -5.08
CA VAL A 80 -7.77 9.66 -3.83
C VAL A 80 -8.90 10.68 -3.69
N ARG A 81 -8.76 11.87 -4.27
CA ARG A 81 -9.74 12.96 -4.15
C ARG A 81 -11.01 12.79 -5.02
N ARG A 82 -11.09 11.75 -5.84
CA ARG A 82 -12.25 11.43 -6.69
C ARG A 82 -13.28 10.64 -5.92
#